data_AF-A0A661PPC8-F1
#
_entry.id   AF-A0A661PPC8-F1
#
_cell.length_a   1.000
_cell.length_b   1.000
_cell.length_c   1.000
_cell.angle_alpha   90.00
_cell.angle_beta   90.00
_cell.angle_gamma   90.00
#
_symmetry.space_group_name_H-M   'P 1'
#
loop_
_entity.id
_entity.type
_entity.pdbx_description
1 polymer ?
#
loop_
_entity_poly.entity_id
_entity_poly.type
_entity_poly.pdbx_seq_one_letter_code
_entity_poly.pdbx_strand_id
1 'polypeptide(L)'
;MQADPEILISQTDEIWIRHGTRVNPCKHHQKPSGLIFAECLPLCVVSPSAVMMRRRFFTEIGHFDETLPACEDYDLWLRTSCRYPISLLSEKLVIKHGGHDDQLSRTVPALDRYRILALIKIINSKILSPAQKKQVLTILKPKSEIYLNGCRKRGRLAEVLTFEKLLRGVGL
;
A
#
# COMPACT_ATOMS: atom_id res chain seq x y z
N MET A 1 15.71 -11.71 11.78
CA MET A 1 15.27 -11.01 13.01
C MET A 1 16.00 -11.45 14.28
N GLN A 2 16.68 -12.61 14.33
CA GLN A 2 17.64 -12.89 15.42
C GLN A 2 18.91 -12.04 15.28
N ALA A 3 19.46 -11.97 14.06
CA ALA A 3 20.64 -11.17 13.74
C ALA A 3 20.45 -9.65 13.88
N ASP A 4 19.21 -9.18 13.88
CA ASP A 4 18.86 -7.78 14.10
C ASP A 4 17.62 -7.72 15.02
N PRO A 5 17.85 -7.57 16.33
CA PRO A 5 16.79 -7.46 17.33
C PRO A 5 15.88 -6.25 17.14
N GLU A 6 16.35 -5.19 16.48
CA GLU A 6 15.58 -3.95 16.34
C GLU A 6 14.65 -3.93 15.13
N ILE A 7 14.96 -4.73 14.10
CA ILE A 7 14.05 -4.93 12.97
C ILE A 7 12.67 -5.36 13.47
N LEU A 8 11.66 -4.57 13.09
CA LEU A 8 10.28 -4.76 13.48
C LEU A 8 9.54 -5.74 12.57
N ILE A 9 9.90 -5.74 11.28
CA ILE A 9 9.27 -6.50 10.21
C ILE A 9 10.31 -6.93 9.17
N SER A 10 10.21 -8.17 8.70
CA SER A 10 10.99 -8.70 7.60
C SER A 10 10.07 -9.37 6.60
N GLN A 11 10.28 -9.10 5.32
CA GLN A 11 9.63 -9.78 4.22
C GLN A 11 10.56 -10.80 3.55
N THR A 12 9.98 -11.66 2.71
CA THR A 12 10.68 -12.63 1.87
C THR A 12 10.25 -12.48 0.41
N ASP A 13 11.05 -12.96 -0.54
CA ASP A 13 10.64 -13.03 -1.93
C ASP A 13 9.58 -14.14 -2.17
N GLU A 14 8.96 -14.09 -3.36
CA GLU A 14 7.78 -14.90 -3.67
C GLU A 14 7.95 -15.69 -4.97
N ILE A 15 7.30 -16.86 -5.04
CA ILE A 15 6.99 -17.56 -6.28
C ILE A 15 5.54 -17.23 -6.64
N TRP A 16 5.30 -16.72 -7.84
CA TRP A 16 3.95 -16.37 -8.27
C TRP A 16 3.36 -17.50 -9.11
N ILE A 17 2.18 -17.96 -8.71
CA ILE A 17 1.38 -18.95 -9.44
C ILE A 17 0.05 -18.30 -9.82
N ARG A 18 -0.26 -18.27 -11.11
CA ARG A 18 -1.54 -17.77 -11.63
C ARG A 18 -2.24 -18.88 -12.39
N HIS A 19 -3.46 -19.23 -11.97
CA HIS A 19 -4.25 -20.32 -12.57
C HIS A 19 -3.45 -21.63 -12.67
N GLY A 20 -2.74 -21.99 -11.59
CA GLY A 20 -1.91 -23.20 -11.53
C GLY A 20 -0.57 -23.13 -12.27
N THR A 21 -0.29 -22.04 -13.01
CA THR A 21 0.95 -21.89 -13.78
C THR A 21 1.89 -20.86 -13.14
N ARG A 22 3.19 -21.16 -13.08
CA ARG A 22 4.20 -20.23 -12.58
C ARG A 22 4.33 -19.03 -13.52
N VAL A 23 4.31 -17.82 -12.95
CA VAL A 23 4.51 -16.56 -13.66
C VAL A 23 5.62 -15.74 -13.02
N ASN A 24 6.29 -14.91 -13.82
CA ASN A 24 7.33 -14.01 -13.30
C ASN A 24 6.72 -12.65 -12.95
N PRO A 25 7.03 -12.09 -11.77
CA PRO A 25 6.60 -10.75 -11.41
C PRO A 25 7.27 -9.70 -12.30
N CYS A 26 6.56 -8.63 -12.63
CA CYS A 26 7.15 -7.47 -13.32
C CYS A 26 8.21 -6.77 -12.45
N LYS A 27 9.13 -6.00 -13.07
CA LYS A 27 10.19 -5.26 -12.37
C LYS A 27 9.70 -4.40 -11.20
N HIS A 28 8.55 -3.74 -11.35
CA HIS A 28 7.97 -2.89 -10.30
C HIS A 28 7.42 -3.66 -9.08
N HIS A 29 7.35 -5.00 -9.14
CA HIS A 29 6.99 -5.86 -8.02
C HIS A 29 8.21 -6.41 -7.27
N GLN A 30 9.43 -6.06 -7.70
CA GLN A 30 10.63 -6.46 -6.99
C GLN A 30 10.56 -5.95 -5.54
N LYS A 31 10.79 -6.85 -4.58
CA LYS A 31 10.73 -6.51 -3.16
C LYS A 31 11.90 -5.59 -2.81
N PRO A 32 11.64 -4.37 -2.31
CA PRO A 32 12.71 -3.50 -1.83
C PRO A 32 13.08 -3.87 -0.38
N SER A 33 14.23 -3.39 0.10
CA SER A 33 14.72 -3.63 1.47
C SER A 33 15.20 -2.32 2.12
N GLY A 34 14.98 -2.16 3.42
CA GLY A 34 15.40 -0.98 4.18
C GLY A 34 14.31 0.09 4.28
N LEU A 35 14.68 1.37 4.14
CA LEU A 35 13.75 2.50 4.21
C LEU A 35 12.99 2.68 2.88
N ILE A 36 11.92 1.90 2.72
CA ILE A 36 11.23 1.71 1.43
C ILE A 36 9.94 2.54 1.28
N PHE A 37 9.84 3.69 1.97
CA PHE A 37 8.61 4.49 1.97
C PHE A 37 8.23 4.94 0.55
N ALA A 38 9.19 5.43 -0.22
CA ALA A 38 8.94 5.95 -1.56
C ALA A 38 8.46 4.85 -2.52
N GLU A 39 9.00 3.65 -2.38
CA GLU A 39 8.67 2.45 -3.16
C GLU A 39 7.27 1.92 -2.81
N CYS A 40 6.82 2.15 -1.57
CA CYS A 40 5.47 1.79 -1.13
C CYS A 40 4.39 2.77 -1.61
N LEU A 41 4.73 3.96 -2.14
CA LEU A 41 3.72 4.94 -2.56
C LEU A 41 3.00 4.57 -3.87
N PRO A 42 3.67 4.15 -4.97
CA PRO A 42 2.98 3.94 -6.23
C PRO A 42 2.06 2.71 -6.21
N LEU A 43 2.47 1.66 -5.49
CA LEU A 43 1.78 0.38 -5.35
C LEU A 43 2.09 -0.31 -4.02
N CYS A 44 1.30 -1.34 -3.68
CA CYS A 44 1.58 -2.23 -2.56
C CYS A 44 2.68 -3.24 -2.94
N VAL A 45 3.94 -2.94 -2.60
CA VAL A 45 5.11 -3.81 -2.89
C VAL A 45 5.35 -4.88 -1.81
N VAL A 46 4.94 -4.62 -0.57
CA VAL A 46 5.01 -5.57 0.54
C VAL A 46 3.74 -6.42 0.54
N SER A 47 3.88 -7.75 0.64
CA SER A 47 2.71 -8.64 0.62
C SER A 47 2.46 -9.19 2.02
N PRO A 48 1.22 -9.14 2.55
CA PRO A 48 0.91 -9.57 3.91
C PRO A 48 1.28 -11.03 4.20
N SER A 49 1.15 -11.91 3.21
CA SER A 49 1.51 -13.33 3.33
C SER A 49 3.02 -13.58 3.35
N ALA A 50 3.83 -12.57 3.04
CA ALA A 50 5.27 -12.69 2.88
C ALA A 50 6.06 -11.94 3.94
N VAL A 51 5.44 -11.61 5.08
CA VAL A 51 6.09 -10.91 6.18
C VAL A 51 6.07 -11.72 7.47
N MET A 52 7.14 -11.58 8.25
CA MET A 52 7.13 -11.83 9.68
C MET A 52 7.32 -10.52 10.42
N MET A 53 6.65 -10.38 11.56
CA MET A 53 6.64 -9.17 12.36
C MET A 53 6.85 -9.52 13.83
N ARG A 54 7.50 -8.64 14.59
CA ARG A 54 7.53 -8.78 16.05
C ARG A 54 6.13 -8.51 16.61
N ARG A 55 5.80 -9.10 17.76
CA ARG A 55 4.55 -8.79 18.47
C ARG A 55 4.38 -7.28 18.74
N ARG A 56 5.48 -6.58 19.09
CA ARG A 56 5.48 -5.13 19.33
C ARG A 56 5.16 -4.28 18.09
N PHE A 57 5.17 -4.86 16.89
CA PHE A 57 4.73 -4.19 15.67
C PHE A 57 3.33 -3.59 15.81
N PHE A 58 2.38 -4.37 16.34
CA PHE A 58 0.98 -3.92 16.45
C PHE A 58 0.78 -2.85 17.52
N THR A 59 1.62 -2.81 18.55
CA THR A 59 1.60 -1.72 19.54
C THR A 59 2.22 -0.43 19.01
N GLU A 60 3.20 -0.52 18.09
CA GLU A 60 3.90 0.65 17.54
C GLU A 60 3.23 1.24 16.30
N ILE A 61 2.65 0.38 15.45
CA ILE A 61 2.06 0.73 14.15
C ILE A 61 0.54 0.73 14.18
N GLY A 62 -0.06 -0.16 14.97
CA GLY A 62 -1.50 -0.46 14.97
C GLY A 62 -1.86 -1.64 14.06
N HIS A 63 -3.16 -1.92 13.99
CA HIS A 63 -3.72 -3.03 13.21
C HIS A 63 -4.08 -2.59 11.77
N PHE A 64 -4.69 -3.51 11.01
CA PHE A 64 -5.36 -3.16 9.76
C PHE A 64 -6.52 -2.20 10.02
N ASP A 65 -6.81 -1.36 9.02
CA ASP A 65 -8.00 -0.52 9.06
C ASP A 65 -9.18 -1.31 8.49
N GLU A 66 -10.02 -1.84 9.38
CA GLU A 66 -11.19 -2.65 9.02
C GLU A 66 -12.27 -1.85 8.27
N THR A 67 -12.16 -0.52 8.20
CA THR A 67 -13.06 0.32 7.41
C THR A 67 -12.71 0.31 5.92
N LEU A 68 -11.56 -0.26 5.53
CA LEU A 68 -11.13 -0.40 4.14
C LEU A 68 -11.51 -1.79 3.59
N PRO A 69 -12.45 -1.88 2.62
CA PRO A 69 -12.79 -3.15 1.96
C PRO A 69 -11.66 -3.72 1.09
N ALA A 70 -10.67 -2.91 0.75
CA ALA A 70 -9.47 -3.30 0.04
C ALA A 70 -8.35 -2.27 0.27
N CYS A 71 -7.10 -2.66 0.04
CA CYS A 71 -5.91 -1.83 0.27
C CYS A 71 -5.66 -1.47 1.74
N GLU A 72 -6.21 -2.27 2.66
CA GLU A 72 -5.92 -2.27 4.09
C GLU A 72 -4.44 -2.58 4.37
N ASP A 73 -3.84 -3.45 3.55
CA ASP A 73 -2.41 -3.75 3.56
C ASP A 73 -1.58 -2.55 3.15
N TYR A 74 -1.98 -1.85 2.09
CA TYR A 74 -1.33 -0.64 1.62
C TYR A 74 -1.32 0.46 2.69
N ASP A 75 -2.45 0.71 3.38
CA ASP A 75 -2.48 1.62 4.54
C ASP A 75 -1.49 1.21 5.64
N LEU A 76 -1.45 -0.07 5.98
CA LEU A 76 -0.54 -0.60 7.01
C LEU A 76 0.94 -0.42 6.63
N TRP A 77 1.28 -0.68 5.37
CA TRP A 77 2.66 -0.55 4.90
C TRP A 77 3.11 0.89 4.75
N LEU A 78 2.21 1.81 4.39
CA LEU A 78 2.51 3.24 4.41
C LEU A 78 2.85 3.73 5.83
N ARG A 79 2.05 3.33 6.82
CA ARG A 79 2.29 3.66 8.25
C ARG A 79 3.57 3.03 8.80
N THR A 80 3.93 1.85 8.30
CA THR A 80 5.15 1.14 8.70
C THR A 80 6.39 1.77 8.06
N SER A 81 6.42 1.82 6.73
CA SER A 81 7.60 2.20 5.95
C SER A 81 8.00 3.66 6.11
N CYS A 82 7.08 4.54 6.56
CA CYS A 82 7.44 5.92 6.87
C CYS A 82 8.25 6.09 8.17
N ARG A 83 8.28 5.06 9.04
CA ARG A 83 8.93 5.12 10.36
C ARG A 83 10.03 4.07 10.54
N TYR A 84 9.87 2.89 9.93
CA TYR A 84 10.75 1.75 10.16
C TYR A 84 11.21 1.13 8.84
N PRO A 85 12.44 0.61 8.79
CA PRO A 85 12.89 -0.19 7.67
C PRO A 85 12.12 -1.51 7.61
N ILE A 86 11.90 -2.01 6.39
CA ILE A 86 11.35 -3.34 6.12
C ILE A 86 12.47 -4.16 5.49
N SER A 87 12.99 -5.16 6.21
CA SER A 87 14.09 -5.98 5.68
C SER A 87 13.59 -7.01 4.69
N LEU A 88 14.42 -7.42 3.75
CA LEU A 88 14.15 -8.50 2.81
C LEU A 88 15.09 -9.68 3.06
N LEU A 89 14.49 -10.87 3.16
CA LEU A 89 15.15 -12.16 2.97
C LEU A 89 14.97 -12.56 1.50
N SER A 90 16.07 -12.67 0.76
CA SER A 90 16.04 -12.89 -0.70
C SER A 90 15.57 -14.29 -1.11
N GLU A 91 15.48 -15.23 -0.16
CA GLU A 91 14.88 -16.53 -0.43
C GLU A 91 13.40 -16.41 -0.79
N LYS A 92 12.95 -17.31 -1.65
CA LYS A 92 11.55 -17.40 -2.09
C LYS A 92 10.79 -18.39 -1.22
N LEU A 93 10.31 -17.93 -0.08
CA LEU A 93 9.69 -18.78 0.94
C LEU A 93 8.16 -18.80 0.88
N VAL A 94 7.56 -18.03 -0.03
CA VAL A 94 6.10 -17.88 -0.17
C VAL A 94 5.67 -18.19 -1.59
N ILE A 95 4.62 -19.01 -1.71
CA ILE A 95 3.92 -19.22 -2.97
C ILE A 95 2.68 -18.32 -2.99
N LYS A 96 2.70 -17.30 -3.83
CA LYS A 96 1.60 -16.36 -4.01
C LYS A 96 0.69 -16.84 -5.13
N HIS A 97 -0.53 -17.21 -4.77
CA HIS A 97 -1.54 -17.63 -5.73
C HIS A 97 -2.39 -16.44 -6.18
N GLY A 98 -2.69 -16.38 -7.48
CA GLY A 98 -3.54 -15.35 -8.07
C GLY A 98 -4.43 -15.87 -9.18
N GLY A 99 -5.44 -15.06 -9.50
CA GLY A 99 -6.40 -15.31 -10.56
C GLY A 99 -7.67 -16.03 -10.12
N HIS A 100 -7.93 -16.10 -8.82
CA HIS A 100 -9.20 -16.57 -8.28
C HIS A 100 -10.33 -15.58 -8.60
N ASP A 101 -11.56 -16.08 -8.67
CA ASP A 101 -12.73 -15.28 -9.02
C ASP A 101 -13.06 -14.20 -7.98
N ASP A 102 -12.75 -14.47 -6.72
CA ASP A 102 -12.98 -13.61 -5.55
C ASP A 102 -11.84 -12.60 -5.31
N GLN A 103 -10.77 -12.63 -6.12
CA GLN A 103 -9.62 -11.75 -5.94
C GLN A 103 -10.03 -10.26 -5.95
N LEU A 104 -9.64 -9.51 -4.91
CA LEU A 104 -10.05 -8.12 -4.72
C LEU A 104 -9.72 -7.21 -5.91
N SER A 105 -8.59 -7.42 -6.58
CA SER A 105 -8.24 -6.61 -7.77
C SER A 105 -9.14 -6.85 -8.98
N ARG A 106 -9.96 -7.90 -8.96
CA ARG A 106 -10.98 -8.22 -9.97
C ARG A 106 -12.37 -7.82 -9.49
N THR A 107 -12.69 -8.03 -8.22
CA THR A 107 -14.03 -7.84 -7.67
C THR A 107 -14.29 -6.42 -7.16
N VAL A 108 -13.26 -5.72 -6.68
CA VAL A 108 -13.41 -4.37 -6.11
C VAL A 108 -13.23 -3.30 -7.19
N PRO A 109 -14.28 -2.53 -7.53
CA PRO A 109 -14.17 -1.51 -8.54
C PRO A 109 -13.30 -0.35 -8.05
N ALA A 110 -12.38 0.08 -8.91
CA ALA A 110 -11.53 1.25 -8.69
C ALA A 110 -10.77 1.23 -7.35
N LEU A 111 -9.91 0.22 -7.15
CA LEU A 111 -9.00 0.12 -6.01
C LEU A 111 -8.26 1.42 -5.66
N ASP A 112 -7.94 2.24 -6.65
CA ASP A 112 -7.28 3.52 -6.43
C ASP A 112 -8.10 4.48 -5.55
N ARG A 113 -9.43 4.32 -5.46
CA ARG A 113 -10.27 5.01 -4.46
C ARG A 113 -9.70 4.81 -3.05
N TYR A 114 -9.42 3.56 -2.67
CA TYR A 114 -8.95 3.20 -1.33
C TYR A 114 -7.49 3.59 -1.13
N ARG A 115 -6.65 3.50 -2.18
CA ARG A 115 -5.28 4.02 -2.11
C ARG A 115 -5.24 5.54 -1.89
N ILE A 116 -6.10 6.29 -2.58
CA ILE A 116 -6.23 7.74 -2.39
C ILE A 116 -6.64 8.04 -0.94
N LEU A 117 -7.63 7.32 -0.40
CA LEU A 117 -8.04 7.48 1.00
C LEU A 117 -6.90 7.18 1.98
N ALA A 118 -6.15 6.10 1.78
CA ALA A 118 -4.97 5.77 2.60
C ALA A 118 -3.88 6.86 2.54
N LEU A 119 -3.60 7.40 1.34
CA LEU A 119 -2.63 8.49 1.14
C LEU A 119 -3.08 9.79 1.84
N ILE A 120 -4.36 10.14 1.76
CA ILE A 120 -4.94 11.28 2.47
C ILE A 120 -4.86 11.06 3.99
N LYS A 121 -5.21 9.86 4.45
CA LYS A 121 -5.17 9.47 5.86
C LYS A 121 -3.77 9.59 6.46
N ILE A 122 -2.73 9.12 5.77
CA ILE A 122 -1.36 9.23 6.28
C ILE A 122 -0.82 10.67 6.27
N ILE A 123 -1.29 11.54 5.38
CA ILE A 123 -0.98 12.98 5.48
C ILE A 123 -1.62 13.58 6.74
N ASN A 124 -2.88 13.23 7.01
CA ASN A 124 -3.65 13.75 8.13
C ASN A 124 -3.21 13.20 9.49
N SER A 125 -2.52 12.06 9.55
CA SER A 125 -1.97 11.52 10.80
C SER A 125 -0.82 12.34 11.36
N LYS A 126 -0.23 13.27 10.58
CA LYS A 126 0.86 14.16 10.97
C LYS A 126 2.15 13.45 11.43
N ILE A 127 2.31 12.16 11.09
CA ILE A 127 3.53 11.39 11.41
C ILE A 127 4.63 11.55 10.35
N LEU A 128 4.31 12.12 9.19
CA LEU A 128 5.22 12.24 8.05
C LEU A 128 6.17 13.43 8.22
N SER A 129 7.42 13.24 7.82
CA SER A 129 8.34 14.37 7.61
C SER A 129 7.87 15.26 6.44
N PRO A 130 8.34 16.52 6.34
CA PRO A 130 8.02 17.38 5.19
C PRO A 130 8.41 16.77 3.84
N ALA A 131 9.54 16.05 3.79
CA ALA A 131 10.00 15.36 2.59
C ALA A 131 9.06 14.20 2.22
N GLN A 132 8.67 13.37 3.18
CA GLN A 132 7.73 12.28 2.97
C GLN A 132 6.35 12.80 2.53
N LYS A 133 5.84 13.84 3.17
CA LYS A 133 4.57 14.48 2.76
C LYS A 133 4.63 14.95 1.32
N LYS A 134 5.74 15.56 0.88
CA LYS A 134 5.94 15.96 -0.52
C LYS A 134 5.89 14.76 -1.46
N GLN A 135 6.56 13.65 -1.12
CA GLN A 135 6.53 12.41 -1.92
C GLN A 135 5.09 11.88 -2.05
N VAL A 136 4.33 11.86 -0.95
CA VAL A 136 2.92 11.43 -0.95
C VAL A 136 2.09 12.30 -1.88
N LEU A 137 2.23 13.63 -1.81
CA LEU A 137 1.50 14.57 -2.67
C LEU A 137 1.80 14.37 -4.16
N THR A 138 3.06 14.09 -4.51
CA THR A 138 3.47 13.79 -5.89
C THR A 138 2.76 12.55 -6.47
N ILE A 139 2.45 11.55 -5.64
CA ILE A 139 1.73 10.35 -6.06
C ILE A 139 0.20 10.52 -5.98
N LEU A 140 -0.27 11.22 -4.94
CA LEU A 140 -1.68 11.44 -4.67
C LEU A 140 -2.36 12.25 -5.79
N LYS A 141 -1.69 13.30 -6.30
CA LYS A 141 -2.25 14.18 -7.32
C LYS A 141 -2.66 13.44 -8.61
N PRO A 142 -1.75 12.77 -9.35
CA PRO A 142 -2.12 12.09 -10.60
C PRO A 142 -3.12 10.94 -10.37
N LYS A 143 -3.00 10.18 -9.27
CA LYS A 143 -3.96 9.13 -8.93
C LYS A 143 -5.37 9.70 -8.76
N SER A 144 -5.47 10.82 -8.05
CA SER A 144 -6.75 11.50 -7.80
C SER A 144 -7.35 12.07 -9.07
N GLU A 145 -6.55 12.69 -9.93
CA GLU A 145 -7.00 13.21 -11.22
C GLU A 145 -7.61 12.10 -12.11
N ILE A 146 -6.92 10.96 -12.24
CA ILE A 146 -7.40 9.81 -13.00
C ILE A 146 -8.72 9.29 -12.41
N TYR A 147 -8.77 9.11 -11.08
CA TYR A 147 -9.96 8.62 -10.39
C TYR A 147 -11.17 9.55 -10.60
N LEU A 148 -10.99 10.84 -10.34
CA LEU A 148 -12.06 11.85 -10.43
C LEU A 148 -12.55 12.02 -11.86
N ASN A 149 -11.66 12.00 -12.85
CA ASN A 149 -12.07 12.02 -14.26
C ASN A 149 -12.92 10.79 -14.60
N GLY A 150 -12.55 9.61 -14.07
CA GLY A 150 -13.36 8.39 -14.19
C GLY A 150 -14.71 8.48 -13.47
N CYS A 151 -14.82 9.23 -12.37
CA CYS A 151 -16.09 9.50 -11.70
C CYS A 151 -16.97 10.46 -12.51
N ARG A 152 -16.41 11.57 -13.01
CA ARG A 152 -17.12 12.57 -13.83
C ARG A 152 -17.71 11.94 -15.09
N LYS A 153 -16.92 11.15 -15.82
CA LYS A 153 -17.38 10.43 -17.03
C LYS A 153 -18.55 9.47 -16.78
N ARG A 154 -18.73 9.01 -15.54
CA ARG A 154 -19.80 8.07 -15.13
C ARG A 154 -20.91 8.75 -14.32
N GLY A 155 -20.97 10.09 -14.29
CA GLY A 155 -22.01 10.84 -13.58
C GLY A 155 -21.92 10.79 -12.04
N ARG A 156 -20.82 10.30 -11.46
CA ARG A 156 -20.66 10.17 -10.00
C ARG A 156 -20.23 11.49 -9.34
N LEU A 157 -21.03 12.54 -9.50
CA LEU A 157 -20.67 13.91 -9.07
C LEU A 157 -20.56 14.09 -7.55
N ALA A 158 -21.43 13.43 -6.77
CA ALA A 158 -21.36 13.48 -5.31
C ALA A 158 -19.99 12.99 -4.79
N GLU A 159 -19.50 11.89 -5.37
CA GLU A 159 -18.19 11.32 -5.03
C GLU A 159 -17.04 12.26 -5.45
N VAL A 160 -17.14 12.92 -6.60
CA VAL A 160 -16.17 13.94 -7.03
C VAL A 160 -16.08 15.06 -6.00
N LEU A 161 -17.21 15.61 -5.58
CA LEU A 161 -17.26 16.70 -4.59
C LEU A 161 -16.67 16.28 -3.24
N THR A 162 -16.97 15.06 -2.79
CA THR A 162 -16.39 14.49 -1.56
C THR A 162 -14.87 14.44 -1.65
N PHE A 163 -14.33 13.85 -2.72
CA PHE A 163 -12.88 13.71 -2.86
C PHE A 163 -12.17 15.04 -3.09
N GLU A 164 -12.73 15.97 -3.86
CA GLU A 164 -12.17 17.32 -4.01
C GLU A 164 -12.08 18.05 -2.66
N LYS A 165 -13.08 17.90 -1.79
CA LYS A 165 -13.02 18.45 -0.43
C LYS A 165 -11.89 17.81 0.39
N LEU A 166 -11.73 16.49 0.32
CA LEU A 166 -10.66 15.79 1.02
C LEU A 166 -9.27 16.21 0.51
N LEU A 167 -9.11 16.37 -0.80
CA LEU A 167 -7.85 16.78 -1.45
C LEU A 167 -7.45 18.20 -1.06
N ARG A 168 -8.42 19.14 -1.05
CA ARG A 168 -8.18 20.50 -0.53
C ARG A 168 -7.68 20.49 0.91
N GLY A 169 -8.20 19.59 1.73
CA GLY A 169 -7.78 19.42 3.13
C GLY A 169 -6.32 19.02 3.30
N VAL A 170 -5.70 18.39 2.29
CA VAL A 170 -4.28 17.97 2.33
C VAL A 170 -3.35 18.85 1.48
N GLY A 171 -3.88 19.91 0.87
CA GLY A 171 -3.12 20.88 0.08
C GLY A 171 -3.05 20.57 -1.42
N LEU A 172 -4.05 19.87 -1.97
CA LEU A 172 -4.24 19.65 -3.42
C LEU A 172 -5.51 20.31 -3.95
#